data_AF-A0A367ENJ5-F1
#
_entry.id   AF-A0A367ENJ5-F1
#
_cell.length_a   1.000
_cell.length_b   1.000
_cell.length_c   1.000
_cell.angle_alpha   90.00
_cell.angle_beta   90.00
_cell.angle_gamma   90.00
#
_symmetry.space_group_name_H-M   'P 1'
#
loop_
_entity.id
_entity.type
_entity.pdbx_description
1 polymer ?
#
loop_
_entity_poly.entity_id
_entity_poly.type
_entity_poly.pdbx_seq_one_letter_code
_entity_poly.pdbx_strand_id
1 'polypeptide(L)'
;MSAPAPRRSEAEPRVEVVAAVAGPVDDFVRTAAQPRELPSDPVEAFDELYVRQARALTRQAFLLSGHRRVAERAVRWAFHQAWQHWPRVLAGGDPTRTVRATVYEYALSPWHQFHPLRRVPQAYSGPPEDRAVLEAFLGLPRSYRAALLLHYGLGLTLPQTAAEVECSTEAAAGRVTHGRVALEESWPPLRELPRRRRGAVLADTLRELAVAQPVRPVPPRLVRRRSCRTTRLWTRASLGLTATVTAATVLTLVTAESEQPPRKPAEVVPRTFAPAAFPGASVVRTTRTSEEGRERRHAEARRSSPSDRAYLPQLRSTNGRVDLHDFQRSEQGPGRNS
;
A
#
# COMPACT_ATOMS: atom_id res chain seq x y z
N MET A 1 -69.52 -7.67 13.18
CA MET A 1 -68.25 -7.55 12.40
C MET A 1 -68.21 -6.18 11.74
N SER A 2 -67.35 -5.29 12.21
CA SER A 2 -66.92 -4.10 11.47
C SER A 2 -65.44 -3.93 11.74
N ALA A 3 -64.63 -4.03 10.69
CA ALA A 3 -63.18 -3.91 10.74
C ALA A 3 -62.79 -2.46 11.07
N PRO A 4 -61.79 -2.23 11.95
CA PRO A 4 -61.30 -0.88 12.19
C PRO A 4 -60.49 -0.42 10.97
N ALA A 5 -60.76 0.81 10.54
CA ALA A 5 -60.09 1.45 9.40
C ALA A 5 -58.55 1.52 9.60
N PRO A 6 -57.74 1.39 8.53
CA PRO A 6 -56.30 1.54 8.63
C PRO A 6 -55.97 2.97 9.04
N ARG A 7 -55.18 3.13 10.11
CA ARG A 7 -54.61 4.42 10.52
C ARG A 7 -53.84 4.97 9.33
N ARG A 8 -54.16 6.19 8.90
CA ARG A 8 -53.34 6.95 7.95
C ARG A 8 -51.93 7.00 8.52
N SER A 9 -50.97 6.45 7.78
CA SER A 9 -49.55 6.63 8.03
C SER A 9 -49.28 8.13 8.04
N GLU A 10 -49.04 8.71 9.21
CA GLU A 10 -48.38 10.01 9.30
C GLU A 10 -47.06 9.86 8.55
N ALA A 11 -46.94 10.58 7.44
CA ALA A 11 -45.72 10.63 6.66
C ALA A 11 -44.62 11.15 7.60
N GLU A 12 -43.48 10.44 7.66
CA GLU A 12 -42.29 10.95 8.33
C GLU A 12 -42.03 12.40 7.87
N PRO A 13 -41.78 13.34 8.80
CA PRO A 13 -41.44 14.69 8.40
C PRO A 13 -40.16 14.60 7.56
N ARG A 14 -40.30 14.94 6.28
CA ARG A 14 -39.18 15.08 5.34
C ARG A 14 -38.24 16.12 5.95
N VAL A 15 -37.10 15.65 6.45
CA VAL A 15 -36.02 16.51 6.92
C VAL A 15 -35.56 17.33 5.72
N GLU A 16 -35.98 18.58 5.67
CA GLU A 16 -35.40 19.58 4.78
C GLU A 16 -33.96 19.77 5.25
N VAL A 17 -33.02 19.32 4.42
CA VAL A 17 -31.60 19.56 4.58
C VAL A 17 -31.39 21.07 4.39
N VAL A 18 -31.47 21.80 5.50
CA VAL A 18 -31.08 23.21 5.59
C VAL A 18 -29.66 23.34 5.05
N ALA A 19 -29.45 24.37 4.22
CA ALA A 19 -28.19 24.66 3.55
C ALA A 19 -27.00 24.63 4.52
N ALA A 20 -25.94 23.96 4.05
CA ALA A 20 -24.72 23.63 4.77
C ALA A 20 -24.15 24.76 5.63
N VAL A 21 -24.15 24.55 6.95
CA VAL A 21 -23.20 25.25 7.84
C VAL A 21 -21.83 24.65 7.55
N ALA A 22 -20.93 25.40 6.90
CA ALA A 22 -19.61 24.91 6.54
C ALA A 22 -18.72 24.80 7.78
N GLY A 23 -18.57 23.58 8.31
CA GLY A 23 -17.62 23.25 9.38
C GLY A 23 -16.41 22.42 8.91
N PRO A 24 -15.33 22.37 9.70
CA PRO A 24 -14.17 21.52 9.40
C PRO A 24 -14.49 20.01 9.27
N VAL A 25 -15.59 19.56 9.89
CA VAL A 25 -16.13 18.19 9.80
C VAL A 25 -16.80 17.96 8.45
N ASP A 26 -17.65 18.89 7.99
CA ASP A 26 -18.28 18.81 6.68
C ASP A 26 -17.24 18.84 5.57
N ASP A 27 -16.17 19.61 5.72
CA ASP A 27 -15.04 19.60 4.79
C ASP A 27 -14.31 18.26 4.74
N PHE A 28 -14.24 17.53 5.86
CA PHE A 28 -13.65 16.20 5.90
C PHE A 28 -14.52 15.16 5.17
N VAL A 29 -15.84 15.23 5.36
CA VAL A 29 -16.80 14.30 4.73
C VAL A 29 -17.00 14.62 3.24
N ARG A 30 -17.24 15.89 2.89
CA ARG A 30 -17.49 16.35 1.52
C ARG A 30 -16.35 16.00 0.58
N THR A 31 -15.12 16.23 1.04
CA THR A 31 -13.89 15.93 0.30
C THR A 31 -13.77 14.44 -0.03
N ALA A 32 -14.39 13.54 0.76
CA ALA A 32 -14.36 12.11 0.51
C ALA A 32 -15.49 11.56 -0.38
N ALA A 33 -16.62 12.26 -0.46
CA ALA A 33 -17.89 11.70 -0.96
C ALA A 33 -18.32 12.21 -2.36
N GLN A 34 -17.82 13.36 -2.81
CA GLN A 34 -18.29 13.97 -4.05
C GLN A 34 -17.19 14.04 -5.12
N PRO A 35 -17.28 13.22 -6.19
CA PRO A 35 -16.56 13.47 -7.41
C PRO A 35 -16.96 14.85 -7.92
N ARG A 36 -15.97 15.74 -8.06
CA ARG A 36 -16.20 17.07 -8.62
C ARG A 36 -15.37 17.17 -9.89
N GLU A 37 -15.97 17.74 -10.93
CA GLU A 37 -15.29 17.97 -12.19
C GLU A 37 -14.01 18.79 -11.94
N LEU A 38 -12.92 18.32 -12.56
CA LEU A 38 -11.63 18.99 -12.57
C LEU A 38 -11.50 19.81 -13.86
N PRO A 39 -10.74 20.90 -13.84
CA PRO A 39 -10.34 21.62 -15.05
C PRO A 39 -9.78 20.70 -16.13
N SER A 40 -9.93 21.09 -17.40
CA SER A 40 -9.36 20.33 -18.53
C SER A 40 -7.83 20.42 -18.59
N ASP A 41 -7.25 21.52 -18.11
CA ASP A 41 -5.80 21.67 -18.04
C ASP A 41 -5.22 20.72 -16.98
N PRO A 42 -4.26 19.84 -17.32
CA PRO A 42 -3.71 18.86 -16.37
C PRO A 42 -3.02 19.48 -15.14
N VAL A 43 -2.41 20.64 -15.31
CA VAL A 43 -1.66 21.34 -14.27
C VAL A 43 -2.64 21.94 -13.26
N GLU A 44 -3.68 22.61 -13.72
CA GLU A 44 -4.76 23.15 -12.90
C GLU A 44 -5.59 22.05 -12.25
N ALA A 45 -5.93 20.99 -12.98
CA ALA A 45 -6.63 19.81 -12.46
C ALA A 45 -5.91 19.19 -11.27
N PHE A 46 -4.59 19.03 -11.38
CA PHE A 46 -3.77 18.51 -10.30
C PHE A 46 -3.72 19.47 -9.11
N ASP A 47 -3.47 20.77 -9.35
CA ASP A 47 -3.36 21.76 -8.28
C ASP A 47 -4.68 21.87 -7.50
N GLU A 48 -5.81 21.85 -8.21
CA GLU A 48 -7.15 21.89 -7.64
C GLU A 48 -7.45 20.64 -6.81
N LEU A 49 -7.13 19.44 -7.33
CA LEU A 49 -7.27 18.20 -6.58
C LEU A 49 -6.42 18.24 -5.31
N TYR A 50 -5.17 18.69 -5.40
CA TYR A 50 -4.26 18.76 -4.26
C TYR A 50 -4.79 19.71 -3.18
N VAL A 51 -5.17 20.93 -3.55
CA VAL A 51 -5.67 21.94 -2.60
C VAL A 51 -6.91 21.45 -1.87
N ARG A 52 -7.84 20.79 -2.59
CA ARG A 52 -9.06 20.22 -2.00
C ARG A 52 -8.76 19.04 -1.08
N GLN A 53 -7.95 18.08 -1.53
CA GLN A 53 -7.88 16.75 -0.92
C GLN A 53 -6.74 16.59 0.10
N ALA A 54 -5.63 17.31 -0.05
CA ALA A 54 -4.40 17.05 0.73
C ALA A 54 -4.63 17.13 2.24
N ARG A 55 -5.47 18.08 2.70
CA ARG A 55 -5.77 18.24 4.13
C ARG A 55 -6.57 17.06 4.68
N ALA A 56 -7.66 16.68 4.00
CA ALA A 56 -8.52 15.58 4.44
C ALA A 56 -7.77 14.24 4.38
N LEU A 57 -7.03 13.97 3.31
CA LEU A 57 -6.24 12.76 3.17
C LEU A 57 -5.13 12.66 4.21
N THR A 58 -4.53 13.78 4.63
CA THR A 58 -3.53 13.76 5.71
C THR A 58 -4.18 13.40 7.04
N ARG A 59 -5.39 13.91 7.32
CA ARG A 59 -6.15 13.56 8.54
C ARG A 59 -6.54 12.08 8.54
N GLN A 60 -7.03 11.56 7.40
CA GLN A 60 -7.31 10.13 7.23
C GLN A 60 -6.06 9.28 7.46
N ALA A 61 -4.94 9.63 6.84
CA ALA A 61 -3.67 8.92 7.00
C ALA A 61 -3.14 8.98 8.44
N PHE A 62 -3.40 10.06 9.17
CA PHE A 62 -3.08 10.16 10.59
C PHE A 62 -3.92 9.19 11.41
N LEU A 63 -5.24 9.12 11.22
CA LEU A 63 -6.08 8.16 11.93
C LEU A 63 -5.67 6.71 11.66
N LEU A 64 -5.19 6.40 10.46
CA LEU A 64 -4.74 5.05 10.11
C LEU A 64 -3.35 4.68 10.65
N SER A 65 -2.47 5.66 10.83
CA SER A 65 -1.05 5.43 11.17
C SER A 65 -0.66 5.86 12.58
N GLY A 66 -1.39 6.78 13.21
CA GLY A 66 -1.06 7.39 14.49
C GLY A 66 0.14 8.32 14.46
N HIS A 67 0.67 8.67 13.29
CA HIS A 67 1.93 9.41 13.16
C HIS A 67 1.80 10.55 12.14
N ARG A 68 1.98 11.80 12.59
CA ARG A 68 1.86 12.98 11.71
C ARG A 68 2.85 12.96 10.56
N ARG A 69 4.11 12.63 10.84
CA ARG A 69 5.16 12.54 9.80
C ARG A 69 4.90 11.44 8.77
N VAL A 70 4.25 10.34 9.18
CA VAL A 70 3.86 9.26 8.25
C VAL A 70 2.72 9.75 7.38
N ALA A 71 1.69 10.37 7.99
CA ALA A 71 0.53 10.90 7.29
C ALA A 71 0.91 11.96 6.23
N GLU A 72 1.68 12.97 6.61
CA GLU A 72 2.17 14.01 5.68
C GLU A 72 2.99 13.41 4.54
N ARG A 73 3.79 12.37 4.84
CA ARG A 73 4.60 11.69 3.83
C ARG A 73 3.77 10.81 2.91
N ALA A 74 2.75 10.12 3.44
CA ALA A 74 1.83 9.31 2.66
C ALA A 74 1.14 10.16 1.58
N VAL A 75 0.63 11.33 1.96
CA VAL A 75 -0.01 12.28 1.03
C VAL A 75 0.98 12.84 0.03
N ARG A 76 2.16 13.30 0.48
CA ARG A 76 3.19 13.78 -0.46
C ARG A 76 3.61 12.72 -1.47
N TRP A 77 3.76 11.47 -1.02
CA TRP A 77 4.11 10.35 -1.88
C TRP A 77 2.98 10.01 -2.86
N ALA A 78 1.74 9.92 -2.39
CA ALA A 78 0.59 9.60 -3.25
C ALA A 78 0.39 10.66 -4.36
N PHE A 79 0.47 11.94 -4.03
CA PHE A 79 0.38 13.01 -5.03
C PHE A 79 1.60 13.07 -5.96
N HIS A 80 2.78 12.69 -5.47
CA HIS A 80 3.95 12.51 -6.32
C HIS A 80 3.70 11.40 -7.36
N GLN A 81 3.20 10.24 -6.93
CA GLN A 81 2.86 9.12 -7.81
C GLN A 81 1.73 9.46 -8.79
N ALA A 82 0.70 10.18 -8.32
CA ALA A 82 -0.40 10.62 -9.16
C ALA A 82 0.09 11.55 -10.27
N TRP A 83 0.99 12.49 -9.97
CA TRP A 83 1.56 13.38 -10.98
C TRP A 83 2.38 12.62 -12.04
N GLN A 84 3.15 11.60 -11.65
CA GLN A 84 3.93 10.78 -12.60
C GLN A 84 3.04 10.01 -13.59
N HIS A 85 1.82 9.66 -13.17
CA HIS A 85 0.88 8.84 -13.94
C HIS A 85 -0.42 9.58 -14.25
N TRP A 86 -0.37 10.90 -14.33
CA TRP A 86 -1.56 11.75 -14.33
C TRP A 86 -2.59 11.41 -15.42
N PRO A 87 -2.22 11.13 -16.69
CA PRO A 87 -3.20 10.74 -17.71
C PRO A 87 -3.95 9.45 -17.36
N ARG A 88 -3.27 8.48 -16.72
CA ARG A 88 -3.89 7.22 -16.28
C ARG A 88 -4.84 7.44 -15.11
N VAL A 89 -4.48 8.33 -14.19
CA VAL A 89 -5.32 8.70 -13.05
C VAL A 89 -6.63 9.33 -13.52
N LEU A 90 -6.58 10.23 -14.50
CA LEU A 90 -7.79 10.82 -15.09
C LEU A 90 -8.63 9.78 -15.86
N ALA A 91 -8.00 8.89 -16.62
CA ALA A 91 -8.69 7.83 -17.35
C ALA A 91 -9.40 6.81 -16.43
N GLY A 92 -8.95 6.67 -15.18
CA GLY A 92 -9.56 5.81 -14.16
C GLY A 92 -10.88 6.33 -13.56
N GLY A 93 -11.32 7.53 -13.95
CA GLY A 93 -12.61 8.11 -13.56
C GLY A 93 -12.55 8.95 -12.28
N ASP A 94 -12.21 8.34 -11.13
CA ASP A 94 -12.14 9.05 -9.85
C ASP A 94 -10.69 9.21 -9.36
N PRO A 95 -10.05 10.38 -9.61
CA PRO A 95 -8.68 10.62 -9.18
C PRO A 95 -8.55 10.69 -7.65
N THR A 96 -9.61 11.08 -6.93
CA THR A 96 -9.61 11.14 -5.47
C THR A 96 -9.49 9.73 -4.90
N ARG A 97 -10.29 8.79 -5.42
CA ARG A 97 -10.22 7.38 -5.03
C ARG A 97 -8.84 6.78 -5.29
N THR A 98 -8.25 7.02 -6.47
CA THR A 98 -6.89 6.52 -6.77
C THR A 98 -5.87 7.07 -5.79
N VAL A 99 -5.86 8.38 -5.54
CA VAL A 99 -4.92 8.99 -4.59
C VAL A 99 -5.15 8.47 -3.17
N ARG A 100 -6.41 8.34 -2.73
CA ARG A 100 -6.77 7.82 -1.41
C ARG A 100 -6.27 6.40 -1.20
N ALA A 101 -6.46 5.52 -2.18
CA ALA A 101 -5.94 4.14 -2.14
C ALA A 101 -4.41 4.14 -1.95
N THR A 102 -3.68 4.94 -2.72
CA THR A 102 -2.22 5.11 -2.60
C THR A 102 -1.81 5.67 -1.24
N VAL A 103 -2.56 6.64 -0.68
CA VAL A 103 -2.32 7.16 0.67
C VAL A 103 -2.50 6.06 1.73
N TYR A 104 -3.57 5.26 1.62
CA TYR A 104 -3.90 4.22 2.60
C TYR A 104 -2.87 3.10 2.57
N GLU A 105 -2.44 2.67 1.38
CA GLU A 105 -1.37 1.70 1.20
C GLU A 105 -0.08 2.17 1.89
N TYR A 106 0.33 3.43 1.68
CA TYR A 106 1.48 4.00 2.36
C TYR A 106 1.27 4.05 3.88
N ALA A 107 0.14 4.61 4.35
CA ALA A 107 -0.10 4.87 5.77
C ALA A 107 -0.19 3.57 6.59
N LEU A 108 -0.78 2.51 6.02
CA LEU A 108 -0.95 1.22 6.67
C LEU A 108 0.25 0.28 6.47
N SER A 109 1.24 0.69 5.68
CA SER A 109 2.37 -0.15 5.35
C SER A 109 3.07 -0.73 6.60
N PRO A 110 3.30 -2.05 6.67
CA PRO A 110 3.99 -2.68 7.79
C PRO A 110 5.40 -2.12 8.01
N TRP A 111 6.05 -1.60 6.97
CA TRP A 111 7.43 -1.10 7.05
C TRP A 111 7.62 0.03 8.05
N HIS A 112 6.57 0.80 8.37
CA HIS A 112 6.67 1.86 9.38
C HIS A 112 6.94 1.32 10.79
N GLN A 113 6.52 0.09 11.10
CA GLN A 113 6.71 -0.52 12.42
C GLN A 113 8.16 -0.99 12.64
N PHE A 114 8.93 -1.18 11.57
CA PHE A 114 10.34 -1.58 11.65
C PHE A 114 11.28 -0.39 11.88
N HIS A 115 10.79 0.85 11.76
CA HIS A 115 11.58 2.03 12.11
C HIS A 115 11.52 2.30 13.62
N PRO A 116 12.66 2.33 14.35
CA PRO A 116 12.68 2.52 15.80
C PRO A 116 11.95 3.78 16.26
N LEU A 117 12.10 4.87 15.51
CA LEU A 117 11.46 6.18 15.75
C LEU A 117 9.94 6.22 15.47
N ARG A 118 9.33 5.09 15.07
CA ARG A 118 7.92 4.98 14.65
C ARG A 118 7.19 3.78 15.28
N ARG A 119 7.80 3.14 16.28
CA ARG A 119 7.17 2.04 17.02
C ARG A 119 6.04 2.52 17.93
N VAL A 120 6.13 3.75 18.41
CA VAL A 120 5.15 4.35 19.33
C VAL A 120 4.39 5.45 18.57
N PRO A 121 3.04 5.36 18.48
CA PRO A 121 2.21 6.44 17.95
C PRO A 121 2.62 7.79 18.53
N GLN A 122 2.60 8.83 17.70
CA GLN A 122 2.91 10.16 18.19
C GLN A 122 1.84 10.60 19.19
N ALA A 123 2.26 11.17 20.32
CA ALA A 123 1.33 11.65 21.33
C ALA A 123 0.29 12.58 20.69
N TYR A 124 -0.98 12.21 20.79
CA TYR A 124 -2.10 13.05 20.40
C TYR A 124 -2.08 14.32 21.27
N SER A 125 -2.08 15.48 20.64
CA SER A 125 -1.95 16.78 21.31
C SER A 125 -3.28 17.38 21.77
N GLY A 126 -4.41 16.72 21.52
CA GLY A 126 -5.72 17.16 21.98
C GLY A 126 -6.10 16.58 23.35
N PRO A 127 -7.40 16.59 23.70
CA PRO A 127 -7.91 16.08 24.96
C PRO A 127 -7.43 14.65 25.29
N PRO A 128 -7.24 14.30 26.58
CA PRO A 128 -6.80 12.97 26.99
C PRO A 128 -7.82 11.87 26.65
N GLU A 129 -9.11 12.19 26.62
CA GLU A 129 -10.18 11.27 26.25
C GLU A 129 -10.09 10.83 24.78
N ASP A 130 -9.92 11.79 23.87
CA ASP A 130 -9.66 11.56 22.44
C ASP A 130 -8.44 10.67 22.19
N ARG A 131 -7.39 10.84 23.01
CA ARG A 131 -6.18 10.03 22.92
C ARG A 131 -6.48 8.56 23.19
N ALA A 132 -7.28 8.26 24.21
CA ALA A 132 -7.66 6.88 24.52
C ALA A 132 -8.46 6.24 23.38
N VAL A 133 -9.37 7.01 22.74
CA VAL A 133 -10.12 6.53 21.57
C VAL A 133 -9.18 6.24 20.40
N LEU A 134 -8.25 7.15 20.12
CA LEU A 134 -7.28 6.97 19.04
C LEU A 134 -6.37 5.77 19.28
N GLU A 135 -5.89 5.56 20.51
CA GLU A 135 -5.08 4.40 20.88
C GLU A 135 -5.86 3.08 20.71
N ALA A 136 -7.12 3.04 21.18
CA ALA A 136 -8.02 1.90 20.98
C ALA A 136 -8.27 1.60 19.50
N PHE A 137 -8.49 2.64 18.68
CA PHE A 137 -8.65 2.51 17.23
C PHE A 137 -7.37 2.01 16.55
N LEU A 138 -6.20 2.53 16.94
CA LEU A 138 -4.91 2.11 16.39
C LEU A 138 -4.52 0.69 16.80
N GLY A 139 -5.04 0.17 17.91
CA GLY A 139 -4.89 -1.22 18.33
C GLY A 139 -5.60 -2.23 17.42
N LEU A 140 -6.55 -1.79 16.59
CA LEU A 140 -7.26 -2.67 15.66
C LEU A 140 -6.35 -3.13 14.50
N PRO A 141 -6.62 -4.32 13.92
CA PRO A 141 -6.04 -4.75 12.66
C PRO A 141 -6.20 -3.69 11.56
N ARG A 142 -5.16 -3.53 10.73
CA ARG A 142 -5.10 -2.52 9.64
C ARG A 142 -6.34 -2.52 8.73
N SER A 143 -6.82 -3.71 8.38
CA SER A 143 -8.00 -3.91 7.53
C SER A 143 -9.28 -3.40 8.18
N TYR A 144 -9.43 -3.55 9.50
CA TYR A 144 -10.57 -3.04 10.26
C TYR A 144 -10.51 -1.52 10.40
N ARG A 145 -9.33 -0.96 10.68
CA ARG A 145 -9.14 0.50 10.73
C ARG A 145 -9.53 1.18 9.42
N ALA A 146 -9.05 0.64 8.28
CA ALA A 146 -9.40 1.16 6.96
C ALA A 146 -10.92 1.11 6.72
N ALA A 147 -11.54 -0.04 6.97
CA ALA A 147 -12.97 -0.25 6.75
C ALA A 147 -13.84 0.66 7.64
N LEU A 148 -13.51 0.78 8.93
CA LEU A 148 -14.23 1.66 9.87
C LEU A 148 -14.07 3.14 9.50
N LEU A 149 -12.87 3.57 9.12
CA LEU A 149 -12.64 4.95 8.71
C LEU A 149 -13.43 5.31 7.45
N LEU A 150 -13.43 4.43 6.44
CA LEU A 150 -14.19 4.63 5.21
C LEU A 150 -15.70 4.65 5.47
N HIS A 151 -16.20 3.69 6.26
CA HIS A 151 -17.63 3.55 6.50
C HIS A 151 -18.19 4.59 7.48
N TYR A 152 -17.62 4.70 8.68
CA TYR A 152 -18.12 5.62 9.72
C TYR A 152 -17.53 7.03 9.58
N GLY A 153 -16.22 7.15 9.36
CA GLY A 153 -15.55 8.44 9.26
C GLY A 153 -15.96 9.21 8.00
N LEU A 154 -15.88 8.56 6.83
CA LEU A 154 -16.19 9.18 5.54
C LEU A 154 -17.63 8.97 5.07
N GLY A 155 -18.41 8.13 5.76
CA GLY A 155 -19.81 7.88 5.40
C GLY A 155 -20.00 7.06 4.13
N LEU A 156 -18.98 6.33 3.66
CA LEU A 156 -19.10 5.51 2.46
C LEU A 156 -20.02 4.31 2.70
N THR A 157 -20.82 3.98 1.69
CA THR A 157 -21.62 2.75 1.69
C THR A 157 -20.72 1.51 1.70
N LEU A 158 -21.27 0.34 2.06
CA LEU A 158 -20.50 -0.91 2.05
C LEU A 158 -19.93 -1.26 0.66
N PRO A 159 -20.65 -1.09 -0.47
CA PRO A 159 -20.08 -1.31 -1.80
C PRO A 159 -18.96 -0.33 -2.14
N GLN A 160 -19.11 0.96 -1.80
CA GLN A 160 -18.05 1.96 -2.00
C GLN A 160 -16.82 1.65 -1.15
N THR A 161 -17.02 1.26 0.10
CA THR A 161 -15.94 0.83 1.00
C THR A 161 -15.22 -0.38 0.41
N ALA A 162 -15.96 -1.40 -0.05
CA ALA A 162 -15.40 -2.59 -0.67
C ALA A 162 -14.56 -2.27 -1.91
N ALA A 163 -15.02 -1.32 -2.72
CA ALA A 163 -14.31 -0.83 -3.88
C ALA A 163 -12.99 -0.11 -3.51
N GLU A 164 -12.95 0.63 -2.39
CA GLU A 164 -11.75 1.32 -1.89
C GLU A 164 -10.72 0.37 -1.28
N VAL A 165 -11.15 -0.70 -0.60
CA VAL A 165 -10.25 -1.70 0.03
C VAL A 165 -10.04 -2.96 -0.83
N GLU A 166 -10.43 -2.91 -2.10
CA GLU A 166 -10.31 -3.99 -3.09
C GLU A 166 -10.79 -5.36 -2.57
N CYS A 167 -11.98 -5.39 -1.98
CA CYS A 167 -12.60 -6.63 -1.50
C CYS A 167 -14.06 -6.77 -1.94
N SER A 168 -14.68 -7.91 -1.65
CA SER A 168 -16.12 -8.07 -1.84
C SER A 168 -16.91 -7.22 -0.85
N THR A 169 -18.15 -6.85 -1.21
CA THR A 169 -19.08 -6.13 -0.32
C THR A 169 -19.31 -6.89 0.99
N GLU A 170 -19.40 -8.22 0.92
CA GLU A 170 -19.53 -9.09 2.09
C GLU A 170 -18.29 -9.03 3.00
N ALA A 171 -17.08 -9.08 2.42
CA ALA A 171 -15.85 -8.93 3.18
C ALA A 171 -15.74 -7.54 3.84
N ALA A 172 -16.20 -6.48 3.16
CA ALA A 172 -16.27 -5.14 3.75
C ALA A 172 -17.25 -5.10 4.92
N ALA A 173 -18.46 -5.67 4.77
CA ALA A 173 -19.45 -5.77 5.83
C ALA A 173 -18.93 -6.53 7.06
N GLY A 174 -18.24 -7.65 6.83
CA GLY A 174 -17.57 -8.42 7.88
C GLY A 174 -16.50 -7.59 8.59
N ARG A 175 -15.60 -6.91 7.86
CA ARG A 175 -14.55 -6.05 8.43
C ARG A 175 -15.13 -4.90 9.26
N VAL A 176 -16.19 -4.25 8.80
CA VAL A 176 -16.88 -3.18 9.54
C VAL A 176 -17.50 -3.73 10.82
N THR A 177 -18.21 -4.86 10.73
CA THR A 177 -18.90 -5.48 11.87
C THR A 177 -17.92 -5.95 12.93
N HIS A 178 -16.92 -6.75 12.56
CA HIS A 178 -15.90 -7.25 13.48
C HIS A 178 -15.00 -6.14 14.00
N GLY A 179 -14.66 -5.16 13.15
CA GLY A 179 -13.90 -3.98 13.58
C GLY A 179 -14.64 -3.19 14.66
N ARG A 180 -15.95 -2.98 14.51
CA ARG A 180 -16.75 -2.29 15.54
C ARG A 180 -16.82 -3.09 16.84
N VAL A 181 -17.01 -4.41 16.77
CA VAL A 181 -17.02 -5.26 17.98
C VAL A 181 -15.67 -5.18 18.71
N ALA A 182 -14.56 -5.33 17.99
CA ALA A 182 -13.23 -5.22 18.57
C ALA A 182 -12.97 -3.83 19.18
N LEU A 183 -13.50 -2.76 18.56
CA LEU A 183 -13.38 -1.41 19.10
C LEU A 183 -14.24 -1.20 20.36
N GLU A 184 -15.43 -1.80 20.41
CA GLU A 184 -16.28 -1.76 21.61
C GLU A 184 -15.63 -2.51 22.79
N GLU A 185 -14.83 -3.54 22.53
CA GLU A 185 -14.07 -4.25 23.56
C GLU A 185 -12.89 -3.41 24.08
N SER A 186 -12.18 -2.70 23.21
CA SER A 186 -11.03 -1.87 23.58
C SER A 186 -11.39 -0.47 24.08
N TRP A 187 -12.61 0.01 23.80
CA TRP A 187 -13.12 1.31 24.23
C TRP A 187 -14.47 1.17 24.97
N PRO A 188 -14.45 0.89 26.29
CA PRO A 188 -15.64 0.62 27.09
C PRO A 188 -16.75 1.70 27.05
N PRO A 189 -16.44 3.01 27.00
CA PRO A 189 -17.47 4.05 26.85
C PRO A 189 -18.39 3.86 25.64
N LEU A 190 -17.88 3.34 24.51
CA LEU A 190 -18.71 3.06 23.34
C LEU A 190 -19.65 1.87 23.56
N ARG A 191 -19.19 0.87 24.31
CA ARG A 191 -19.95 -0.36 24.62
C ARG A 191 -21.13 -0.08 25.56
N GLU A 192 -20.98 0.86 26.48
CA GLU A 192 -22.02 1.24 27.45
C GLU A 192 -23.20 1.98 26.79
N LEU A 193 -22.97 2.59 25.64
CA LEU A 193 -24.02 3.28 24.89
C LEU A 193 -25.06 2.31 24.31
N PRO A 194 -26.33 2.76 24.13
CA PRO A 194 -27.35 1.99 23.42
C PRO A 194 -26.88 1.62 22.01
N ARG A 195 -27.06 0.36 21.59
CA ARG A 195 -26.61 -0.17 20.28
C ARG A 195 -26.92 0.74 19.09
N ARG A 196 -28.14 1.31 19.07
CA ARG A 196 -28.61 2.24 18.03
C ARG A 196 -27.79 3.54 17.90
N ARG A 197 -27.12 3.98 18.97
CA ARG A 197 -26.31 5.22 18.99
C ARG A 197 -24.83 4.98 18.73
N ARG A 198 -24.32 3.76 18.92
CA ARG A 198 -22.88 3.45 18.82
C ARG A 198 -22.29 3.83 17.47
N GLY A 199 -23.01 3.56 16.37
CA GLY A 199 -22.53 3.90 15.02
C GLY A 199 -22.42 5.42 14.80
N ALA A 200 -23.39 6.19 15.29
CA ALA A 200 -23.35 7.66 15.17
C ALA A 200 -22.22 8.25 16.02
N VAL A 201 -22.11 7.84 17.28
CA VAL A 201 -21.03 8.31 18.17
C VAL A 201 -19.66 7.94 17.61
N LEU A 202 -19.48 6.72 17.09
CA LEU A 202 -18.24 6.32 16.44
C LEU A 202 -17.91 7.22 15.23
N ALA A 203 -18.90 7.50 14.38
CA ALA A 203 -18.71 8.37 13.22
C ALA A 203 -18.30 9.79 13.64
N ASP A 204 -18.99 10.37 14.62
CA ASP A 204 -18.72 11.72 15.10
C ASP A 204 -17.36 11.80 15.77
N THR A 205 -17.02 10.84 16.63
CA THR A 205 -15.71 10.77 17.29
C THR A 205 -14.57 10.67 16.27
N LEU A 206 -14.71 9.82 15.24
CA LEU A 206 -13.67 9.72 14.20
C LEU A 206 -13.51 11.03 13.40
N ARG A 207 -14.60 11.75 13.16
CA ARG A 207 -14.57 13.05 12.45
C ARG A 207 -13.96 14.14 13.33
N GLU A 208 -14.29 14.18 14.61
CA GLU A 208 -13.71 15.10 15.59
C GLU A 208 -12.21 14.88 15.72
N LEU A 209 -11.78 13.62 15.90
CA LEU A 209 -10.37 13.23 15.92
C LEU A 209 -9.63 13.64 14.64
N ALA A 210 -10.28 13.48 13.47
CA ALA A 210 -9.71 13.92 12.19
C ALA A 210 -9.53 15.45 12.17
N VAL A 211 -10.54 16.20 12.60
CA VAL A 211 -10.55 17.67 12.55
C VAL A 211 -9.54 18.28 13.51
N ALA A 212 -9.41 17.71 14.70
CA ALA A 212 -8.49 18.15 15.75
C ALA A 212 -7.02 18.15 15.31
N GLN A 213 -6.67 17.40 14.26
CA GLN A 213 -5.31 17.39 13.74
C GLN A 213 -4.97 18.66 12.94
N PRO A 214 -3.96 19.44 13.38
CA PRO A 214 -3.45 20.55 12.60
C PRO A 214 -2.67 20.00 11.40
N VAL A 215 -3.16 20.31 10.19
CA VAL A 215 -2.53 19.93 8.94
C VAL A 215 -2.24 21.17 8.13
N ARG A 216 -0.98 21.34 7.72
CA ARG A 216 -0.54 22.39 6.81
C ARG A 216 0.02 21.73 5.55
N PRO A 217 -0.80 21.55 4.49
CA PRO A 217 -0.32 20.94 3.26
C PRO A 217 0.73 21.82 2.59
N VAL A 218 1.68 21.19 1.91
CA VAL A 218 2.75 21.89 1.17
C VAL A 218 2.15 22.48 -0.11
N PRO A 219 2.54 23.69 -0.56
CA PRO A 219 2.03 24.24 -1.82
C PRO A 219 2.12 23.26 -3.00
N PRO A 220 1.09 23.13 -3.85
CA PRO A 220 0.99 22.09 -4.88
C PRO A 220 2.11 22.20 -5.93
N ARG A 221 2.51 23.43 -6.27
CA ARG A 221 3.66 23.72 -7.15
C ARG A 221 4.96 23.05 -6.67
N LEU A 222 5.18 22.97 -5.36
CA LEU A 222 6.39 22.34 -4.81
C LEU A 222 6.32 20.82 -4.90
N VAL A 223 5.14 20.22 -4.72
CA VAL A 223 4.93 18.77 -4.87
C VAL A 223 5.23 18.33 -6.30
N ARG A 224 4.75 19.07 -7.31
CA ARG A 224 5.05 18.80 -8.72
C ARG A 224 6.51 19.01 -9.08
N ARG A 225 7.11 20.15 -8.71
CA ARG A 225 8.53 20.43 -8.99
C ARG A 225 9.44 19.34 -8.43
N ARG A 226 9.14 18.88 -7.21
CA ARG A 226 9.87 17.76 -6.60
C ARG A 226 9.69 16.48 -7.40
N SER A 227 8.48 16.22 -7.88
CA SER A 227 8.17 15.06 -8.72
C SER A 227 9.00 15.01 -10.00
N CYS A 228 9.05 16.12 -10.75
CA CYS A 228 9.87 16.20 -11.96
C CYS A 228 11.38 16.08 -11.70
N ARG A 229 11.89 16.59 -10.57
CA ARG A 229 13.32 16.45 -10.21
C ARG A 229 13.70 15.00 -10.00
N THR A 230 12.86 14.24 -9.28
CA THR A 230 13.12 12.82 -9.04
C THR A 230 13.18 12.05 -10.36
N THR A 231 12.18 12.18 -11.25
CA THR A 231 12.20 11.48 -12.55
C THR A 231 13.44 11.82 -13.37
N ARG A 232 13.79 13.10 -13.48
CA ARG A 232 14.98 13.56 -14.22
C ARG A 232 16.28 13.03 -13.61
N LEU A 233 16.35 12.91 -12.28
CA LEU A 233 17.50 12.32 -11.60
C LEU A 233 17.62 10.83 -11.89
N TRP A 234 16.51 10.08 -11.87
CA TRP A 234 16.52 8.66 -12.25
C TRP A 234 16.92 8.45 -13.71
N THR A 235 16.41 9.27 -14.63
CA THR A 235 16.81 9.22 -16.05
C THR A 235 18.29 9.56 -16.23
N ARG A 236 18.81 10.56 -15.52
CA ARG A 236 20.23 10.92 -15.56
C ARG A 236 21.11 9.85 -14.92
N ALA A 237 20.67 9.25 -13.83
CA ALA A 237 21.38 8.15 -13.17
C ALA A 237 21.40 6.91 -14.06
N SER A 238 20.30 6.58 -14.75
CA SER A 238 20.28 5.47 -15.70
C SER A 238 21.20 5.73 -16.89
N LEU A 239 21.16 6.94 -17.46
CA LEU A 239 22.09 7.33 -18.54
C LEU A 239 23.56 7.29 -18.09
N GLY A 240 23.84 7.80 -16.88
CA GLY A 240 25.17 7.74 -16.30
C GLY A 240 25.64 6.30 -16.09
N LEU A 241 24.79 5.43 -15.53
CA LEU A 241 25.09 4.00 -15.36
C LEU A 241 25.37 3.33 -16.70
N THR A 242 24.55 3.58 -17.73
CA THR A 242 24.79 3.06 -19.08
C THR A 242 26.13 3.54 -19.62
N ALA A 243 26.45 4.84 -19.49
CA ALA A 243 27.73 5.38 -19.93
C ALA A 243 28.92 4.74 -19.20
N THR A 244 28.83 4.52 -17.89
CA THR A 244 29.87 3.86 -17.10
C THR A 244 30.06 2.41 -17.52
N VAL A 245 28.97 1.66 -17.75
CA VAL A 245 29.03 0.28 -18.25
C VAL A 245 29.66 0.24 -19.63
N THR A 246 29.25 1.12 -20.56
CA THR A 246 29.86 1.19 -21.90
C THR A 246 31.33 1.55 -21.82
N ALA A 247 31.73 2.52 -20.98
CA ALA A 247 33.12 2.89 -20.79
C ALA A 247 33.96 1.75 -20.20
N ALA A 248 33.41 1.01 -19.22
CA ALA A 248 34.05 -0.17 -18.66
C ALA A 248 34.21 -1.28 -19.71
N THR A 249 33.19 -1.52 -20.54
CA THR A 249 33.26 -2.49 -21.64
C THR A 249 34.33 -2.10 -22.67
N VAL A 250 34.39 -0.83 -23.08
CA VAL A 250 35.42 -0.33 -23.99
C VAL A 250 36.80 -0.45 -23.35
N LEU A 251 36.94 -0.11 -22.08
CA LEU A 251 38.20 -0.25 -21.35
C LEU A 251 38.65 -1.72 -21.33
N THR A 252 37.74 -2.66 -21.04
CA THR A 252 38.08 -4.10 -21.07
C THR A 252 38.52 -4.58 -22.45
N LEU A 253 37.91 -4.07 -23.53
CA LEU A 253 38.35 -4.41 -24.89
C LEU A 253 39.75 -3.87 -25.18
N VAL A 254 40.03 -2.62 -24.80
CA VAL A 254 41.34 -2.00 -24.99
C VAL A 254 42.43 -2.68 -24.15
N THR A 255 42.12 -3.08 -22.92
CA THR A 255 43.10 -3.75 -22.05
C THR A 255 43.32 -5.22 -22.42
N ALA A 256 42.29 -5.92 -22.94
CA ALA A 256 42.41 -7.32 -23.37
C ALA A 256 43.35 -7.48 -24.58
N GLU A 257 43.51 -6.46 -25.42
CA GLU A 257 44.42 -6.47 -26.56
C GLU A 257 45.90 -6.32 -26.14
N SER A 258 46.16 -5.94 -24.88
CA SER A 258 47.52 -5.82 -24.33
C SER A 258 48.05 -7.10 -23.67
N GLU A 259 47.22 -8.13 -23.49
CA GLU A 259 47.68 -9.45 -23.05
C GLU A 259 47.86 -10.38 -24.25
N GLN A 260 49.09 -10.38 -24.79
CA GLN A 260 49.57 -11.50 -25.62
C GLN A 260 49.28 -12.80 -24.85
N PRO A 261 48.54 -13.78 -25.39
CA PRO A 261 48.26 -15.00 -24.66
C PRO A 261 49.59 -15.63 -24.23
N PRO A 262 49.74 -16.12 -22.98
CA PRO A 262 50.96 -16.76 -22.55
C PRO A 262 51.25 -17.88 -23.55
N ARG A 263 52.42 -17.80 -24.19
CA ARG A 263 52.93 -18.81 -25.12
C ARG A 263 52.77 -20.15 -24.41
N LYS A 264 51.85 -21.01 -24.89
CA LYS A 264 51.60 -22.34 -24.31
C LYS A 264 52.98 -22.96 -24.01
N PRO A 265 53.32 -23.27 -22.75
CA PRO A 265 54.54 -24.02 -22.50
C PRO A 265 54.41 -25.32 -23.29
N ALA A 266 55.47 -25.69 -24.01
CA ALA A 266 55.51 -26.90 -24.80
C ALA A 266 54.96 -28.05 -23.96
N GLU A 267 53.97 -28.74 -24.51
CA GLU A 267 53.37 -29.92 -23.91
C GLU A 267 54.49 -30.93 -23.62
N VAL A 268 54.92 -30.99 -22.36
CA VAL A 268 55.84 -32.01 -21.89
C VAL A 268 55.03 -33.29 -21.87
N VAL A 269 55.11 -34.05 -22.96
CA VAL A 269 54.56 -35.39 -23.05
C VAL A 269 55.14 -36.18 -21.87
N PRO A 270 54.32 -36.67 -20.93
CA PRO A 270 54.83 -37.56 -19.91
C PRO A 270 55.37 -38.79 -20.63
N ARG A 271 56.66 -39.09 -20.46
CA ARG A 271 57.21 -40.40 -20.82
C ARG A 271 56.48 -41.43 -19.95
N THR A 272 55.42 -42.01 -20.51
CA THR A 272 54.76 -43.17 -19.94
C THR A 272 55.81 -44.28 -19.91
N PHE A 273 56.35 -44.55 -18.72
CA PHE A 273 56.99 -45.84 -18.47
C PHE A 273 55.95 -46.91 -18.77
N ALA A 274 56.25 -47.78 -19.72
CA ALA A 274 55.44 -48.95 -20.01
C ALA A 274 55.32 -49.78 -18.72
N PRO A 275 54.10 -50.04 -18.21
CA PRO A 275 53.94 -51.03 -17.16
C PRO A 275 54.28 -52.39 -17.74
N ALA A 276 55.13 -53.14 -17.03
CA ALA A 276 55.45 -54.51 -17.34
C ALA A 276 54.17 -55.32 -17.57
N ALA A 277 54.14 -56.08 -18.66
CA ALA A 277 53.07 -56.99 -18.98
C ALA A 277 52.89 -58.01 -17.85
N PHE A 278 51.73 -57.98 -17.19
CA PHE A 278 51.21 -59.14 -16.47
C PHE A 278 50.24 -59.86 -17.42
N PRO A 279 50.38 -61.18 -17.60
CA PRO A 279 49.54 -61.93 -18.51
C PRO A 279 48.17 -62.20 -17.87
N GLY A 280 47.11 -61.92 -18.64
CA GLY A 280 45.77 -62.44 -18.37
C GLY A 280 44.76 -61.37 -17.95
N ALA A 281 44.04 -60.83 -18.92
CA ALA A 281 42.57 -60.78 -18.92
C ALA A 281 42.10 -59.95 -20.12
N SER A 282 41.31 -60.61 -20.96
CA SER A 282 40.73 -60.09 -22.19
C SER A 282 39.69 -59.00 -21.94
N VAL A 283 39.80 -57.96 -22.75
CA VAL A 283 38.82 -56.90 -23.01
C VAL A 283 37.50 -57.49 -23.52
N VAL A 284 36.37 -57.02 -22.98
CA VAL A 284 35.09 -57.03 -23.70
C VAL A 284 34.53 -55.62 -23.74
N ARG A 285 34.28 -55.16 -24.96
CA ARG A 285 33.76 -53.87 -25.38
C ARG A 285 32.40 -54.12 -26.02
N THR A 286 31.35 -53.42 -25.58
CA THR A 286 30.16 -53.09 -26.41
C THR A 286 29.31 -52.05 -25.66
N THR A 287 29.22 -50.82 -26.17
CA THR A 287 28.15 -50.22 -27.01
C THR A 287 26.78 -50.00 -26.35
N ARG A 288 26.50 -48.71 -26.08
CA ARG A 288 25.33 -47.90 -26.47
C ARG A 288 24.08 -48.65 -26.98
N THR A 289 22.93 -48.40 -26.33
CA THR A 289 21.55 -48.12 -26.86
C THR A 289 20.57 -48.15 -25.67
N SER A 290 19.78 -47.10 -25.42
CA SER A 290 18.39 -46.85 -25.86
C SER A 290 17.36 -47.19 -24.77
N GLU A 291 16.45 -46.23 -24.58
CA GLU A 291 15.03 -46.31 -24.25
C GLU A 291 14.45 -47.15 -23.10
N GLU A 292 13.49 -46.47 -22.45
CA GLU A 292 12.23 -46.96 -21.89
C GLU A 292 12.25 -47.92 -20.69
N GLY A 293 11.48 -47.52 -19.66
CA GLY A 293 10.85 -48.51 -18.79
C GLY A 293 10.54 -48.08 -17.37
N ARG A 294 9.28 -47.68 -17.19
CA ARG A 294 8.36 -48.37 -16.27
C ARG A 294 8.26 -47.89 -14.81
N GLU A 295 7.09 -47.30 -14.55
CA GLU A 295 6.13 -47.58 -13.46
C GLU A 295 6.63 -48.28 -12.18
N ARG A 296 6.28 -47.69 -11.03
CA ARG A 296 5.50 -48.29 -9.92
C ARG A 296 5.18 -47.19 -8.90
N ARG A 297 3.91 -46.79 -8.79
CA ARG A 297 2.92 -47.28 -7.81
C ARG A 297 3.39 -47.07 -6.36
N HIS A 298 2.77 -46.11 -5.68
CA HIS A 298 2.13 -46.37 -4.37
C HIS A 298 0.95 -45.41 -4.20
N ALA A 299 -0.24 -46.00 -4.12
CA ALA A 299 -1.48 -45.40 -3.69
C ALA A 299 -1.79 -45.89 -2.25
N GLU A 300 -2.68 -45.14 -1.59
CA GLU A 300 -3.39 -45.44 -0.34
C GLU A 300 -2.62 -45.24 0.99
N ALA A 301 -3.16 -44.64 2.07
CA ALA A 301 -4.55 -44.39 2.43
C ALA A 301 -4.71 -43.31 3.55
N ARG A 302 -5.78 -42.51 3.42
CA ARG A 302 -6.81 -42.15 4.43
C ARG A 302 -6.50 -41.31 5.69
N ARG A 303 -7.26 -40.18 5.74
CA ARG A 303 -8.05 -39.59 6.87
C ARG A 303 -7.22 -38.96 8.02
N SER A 304 -7.48 -37.78 8.59
CA SER A 304 -8.66 -36.91 8.67
C SER A 304 -8.33 -35.59 9.42
N SER A 305 -8.72 -34.43 8.84
CA SER A 305 -9.29 -33.19 9.46
C SER A 305 -8.52 -32.42 10.57
N PRO A 306 -8.92 -31.17 10.90
CA PRO A 306 -8.70 -29.91 10.18
C PRO A 306 -7.91 -28.91 11.04
N SER A 307 -7.59 -27.73 10.49
CA SER A 307 -7.04 -26.49 11.14
C SER A 307 -5.61 -26.19 10.75
N ASP A 308 -5.41 -25.59 9.56
CA ASP A 308 -4.62 -24.36 9.43
C ASP A 308 -4.70 -23.88 7.97
N ARG A 309 -5.87 -23.38 7.56
CA ARG A 309 -5.98 -22.69 6.27
C ARG A 309 -5.68 -21.22 6.50
N ALA A 310 -4.38 -20.93 6.52
CA ALA A 310 -3.85 -19.61 6.19
C ALA A 310 -4.35 -19.22 4.79
N TYR A 311 -5.52 -18.60 4.72
CA TYR A 311 -5.99 -17.91 3.53
C TYR A 311 -5.16 -16.64 3.35
N LEU A 312 -4.08 -16.76 2.58
CA LEU A 312 -3.47 -15.61 1.90
C LEU A 312 -4.26 -15.38 0.60
N PRO A 313 -4.97 -14.24 0.43
CA PRO A 313 -5.48 -13.87 -0.87
C PRO A 313 -4.28 -13.51 -1.75
N GLN A 314 -4.19 -14.22 -2.87
CA GLN A 314 -3.33 -13.94 -4.02
C GLN A 314 -3.38 -12.44 -4.35
N LEU A 315 -2.30 -11.73 -3.99
CA LEU A 315 -2.02 -10.38 -4.50
C LEU A 315 -1.79 -10.51 -6.00
N ARG A 316 -2.85 -10.25 -6.78
CA ARG A 316 -2.72 -10.06 -8.22
C ARG A 316 -2.04 -8.70 -8.44
N SER A 317 -0.72 -8.75 -8.42
CA SER A 317 0.19 -7.65 -8.74
C SER A 317 -0.19 -7.03 -10.08
N THR A 318 -0.88 -5.91 -10.03
CA THR A 318 -1.05 -4.98 -11.15
C THR A 318 -0.72 -3.57 -10.69
N ASN A 319 0.44 -3.38 -10.06
CA ASN A 319 0.97 -2.04 -9.84
C ASN A 319 2.47 -2.04 -10.10
N GLY A 320 2.90 -1.20 -11.05
CA GLY A 320 4.30 -0.93 -11.31
C GLY A 320 4.98 -0.53 -10.02
N ARG A 321 5.92 -1.36 -9.56
CA ARG A 321 6.79 -1.08 -8.43
C ARG A 321 7.44 0.28 -8.63
N VAL A 322 6.96 1.27 -7.90
CA VAL A 322 7.76 2.43 -7.54
C VAL A 322 8.14 2.23 -6.08
N ASP A 323 9.42 1.91 -5.85
CA ASP A 323 9.91 1.47 -4.55
C ASP A 323 9.78 2.59 -3.51
N LEU A 324 8.86 2.37 -2.57
CA LEU A 324 8.66 3.15 -1.35
C LEU A 324 9.99 3.50 -0.64
N HIS A 325 10.95 2.56 -0.71
CA HIS A 325 12.28 2.67 -0.12
C HIS A 325 13.15 3.75 -0.78
N ASP A 326 13.03 3.95 -2.09
CA ASP A 326 13.81 4.94 -2.83
C ASP A 326 13.34 6.36 -2.55
N PHE A 327 12.01 6.54 -2.42
CA PHE A 327 11.46 7.81 -1.97
C PHE A 327 11.93 8.16 -0.56
N GLN A 328 12.01 7.17 0.35
CA GLN A 328 12.50 7.38 1.71
C GLN A 328 13.99 7.76 1.76
N ARG A 329 14.85 7.19 0.91
CA ARG A 329 16.28 7.57 0.82
C ARG A 329 16.48 8.99 0.30
N SER A 330 15.72 9.42 -0.70
CA SER A 330 15.87 10.76 -1.31
C SER A 330 15.54 11.95 -0.39
N GLU A 331 14.85 11.71 0.73
CA GLU A 331 14.55 12.73 1.76
C GLU A 331 15.60 12.77 2.89
N GLN A 332 16.44 11.75 3.02
CA GLN A 332 17.58 11.77 3.93
C GLN A 332 18.74 12.42 3.16
N GLY A 333 18.84 13.74 3.21
CA GLY A 333 20.01 14.45 2.70
C GLY A 333 21.30 13.90 3.34
N PRO A 334 22.46 14.03 2.68
CA PRO A 334 23.70 13.44 3.16
C PRO A 334 23.97 13.91 4.58
N GLY A 335 24.05 12.96 5.52
CA GLY A 335 24.40 13.23 6.90
C GLY A 335 25.71 14.01 6.92
N ARG A 336 25.66 15.24 7.45
CA ARG A 336 26.84 15.91 7.96
C ARG A 336 27.36 15.06 9.12
N ASN A 337 28.33 14.21 8.83
CA ASN A 337 29.26 13.75 9.86
C ASN A 337 30.22 14.93 10.10
N SER A 338 30.12 15.49 11.29
CA SER A 338 31.18 16.28 11.92
C SER A 338 32.36 15.41 12.27
#